data_AF-A0A1F5S857-F1
#
_entry.id   AF-A0A1F5S857-F1
#
_cell.length_a   1.000
_cell.length_b   1.000
_cell.length_c   1.000
_cell.angle_alpha   90.00
_cell.angle_beta   90.00
_cell.angle_gamma   90.00
#
_symmetry.space_group_name_H-M   'P 1'
#
loop_
_entity.id
_entity.type
_entity.pdbx_description
1 polymer ?
#
loop_
_entity_poly.entity_id
_entity_poly.type
_entity_poly.pdbx_seq_one_letter_code
_entity_poly.pdbx_strand_id
1 'polypeptide(L)'
;MAAKIIVNILLIITLGIAQISFISGWSAPYSDLNLVLVILIFILGFASFNLAVWWSFGVGFILEIFFFLPFGAYLISLILTIIIANFLLDYFFTNRSLYSFLALVALATAASELIINFMAYIFIEANRYFFPVEPAFWLSLLEQIGLNLLLTFFIYYLVHFFGRNLRPVFLMKIKK
;
A
#
# COMPACT_ATOMS: atom_id res chain seq x y z
N MET A 1 18.11 4.95 19.43
CA MET A 1 16.63 5.06 19.30
C MET A 1 16.24 6.22 18.39
N ALA A 2 16.68 7.46 18.66
CA ALA A 2 16.37 8.64 17.84
C ALA A 2 16.72 8.47 16.34
N ALA A 3 17.90 7.94 16.01
CA ALA A 3 18.30 7.72 14.61
C ALA A 3 17.31 6.84 13.82
N LYS A 4 16.75 5.78 14.44
CA LYS A 4 15.77 4.91 13.79
C LYS A 4 14.46 5.65 13.47
N ILE A 5 14.04 6.53 14.38
CA ILE A 5 12.84 7.36 14.19
C ILE A 5 13.07 8.34 13.05
N ILE A 6 14.22 9.03 13.05
CA ILE A 6 14.61 9.97 11.99
C ILE A 6 14.63 9.28 10.63
N VAL A 7 15.24 8.10 10.53
CA VAL A 7 15.28 7.32 9.27
C VAL A 7 13.87 6.95 8.80
N ASN A 8 12.98 6.49 9.69
CA ASN A 8 11.60 6.19 9.30
C ASN A 8 10.86 7.43 8.80
N ILE A 9 11.01 8.57 9.47
CA ILE A 9 10.39 9.84 9.04
C ILE A 9 10.90 10.22 7.64
N LEU A 10 12.22 10.16 7.42
CA LEU A 10 12.80 10.45 6.12
C LEU A 10 12.29 9.50 5.03
N LEU A 11 12.14 8.21 5.32
CA LEU A 11 11.61 7.24 4.37
C LEU A 11 10.12 7.46 4.06
N ILE A 12 9.31 7.79 5.07
CA ILE A 12 7.90 8.18 4.89
C ILE A 12 7.79 9.40 3.98
N ILE A 13 8.59 10.43 4.23
CA ILE A 13 8.63 11.65 3.40
C ILE A 13 9.07 11.30 1.98
N THR A 14 10.13 10.51 1.83
CA THR A 14 10.63 10.08 0.52
C THR A 14 9.57 9.30 -0.26
N LEU A 15 8.84 8.41 0.42
CA LEU A 15 7.76 7.63 -0.18
C LEU A 15 6.60 8.54 -0.63
N GLY A 16 6.17 9.48 0.21
CA GLY A 16 5.14 10.45 -0.16
C GLY A 16 5.54 11.31 -1.36
N ILE A 17 6.77 11.85 -1.35
CA ILE A 17 7.32 12.63 -2.47
C ILE A 17 7.43 11.77 -3.72
N ALA A 18 7.83 10.50 -3.61
CA ALA A 18 7.92 9.58 -4.74
C ALA A 18 6.55 9.36 -5.40
N GLN A 19 5.52 9.09 -4.60
CA GLN A 19 4.14 8.95 -5.09
C GLN A 19 3.67 10.24 -5.79
N ILE A 20 3.83 11.39 -5.14
CA ILE A 20 3.31 12.66 -5.66
C ILE A 20 4.10 13.11 -6.89
N SER A 21 5.42 13.12 -6.82
CA SER A 21 6.25 13.77 -7.87
C SER A 21 6.48 12.89 -9.08
N PHE A 22 6.63 11.56 -8.89
CA PHE A 22 6.96 10.66 -9.99
C PHE A 22 5.71 9.95 -10.51
N ILE A 23 4.93 9.32 -9.63
CA ILE A 23 3.82 8.49 -10.07
C ILE A 23 2.65 9.34 -10.56
N SER A 24 2.23 10.35 -9.79
CA SER A 24 1.07 11.17 -10.19
C SER A 24 1.32 12.04 -11.43
N GLY A 25 2.58 12.25 -11.82
CA GLY A 25 2.97 12.99 -13.02
C GLY A 25 2.92 12.17 -14.32
N TRP A 26 2.65 10.87 -14.25
CA TRP A 26 2.53 10.01 -15.44
C TRP A 26 1.17 10.17 -16.13
N SER A 27 1.10 9.80 -17.41
CA SER A 27 -0.19 9.74 -18.11
C SER A 27 -1.00 8.54 -17.64
N ALA A 28 -2.33 8.67 -17.61
CA ALA A 28 -3.22 7.54 -17.42
C ALA A 28 -2.90 6.39 -18.41
N PRO A 29 -2.95 5.11 -17.98
CA PRO A 29 -3.41 4.64 -16.67
C PRO A 29 -2.30 4.62 -15.59
N TYR A 30 -1.06 4.94 -15.94
CA TYR A 30 0.08 4.74 -15.04
C TYR A 30 0.12 5.70 -13.85
N SER A 31 -0.61 6.82 -13.93
CA SER A 31 -0.84 7.76 -12.83
C SER A 31 -1.51 7.11 -11.62
N ASP A 32 -2.27 6.04 -11.84
CA ASP A 32 -3.15 5.47 -10.83
C ASP A 32 -2.42 4.47 -9.92
N LEU A 33 -1.17 4.11 -10.28
CA LEU A 33 -0.32 3.24 -9.48
C LEU A 33 -0.21 3.76 -8.04
N ASN A 34 -0.47 2.88 -7.08
CA ASN A 34 -0.43 3.23 -5.66
C ASN A 34 0.82 2.64 -5.00
N LEU A 35 1.96 3.31 -5.22
CA LEU A 35 3.26 2.92 -4.67
C LEU A 35 3.23 2.87 -3.14
N VAL A 36 2.52 3.83 -2.53
CA VAL A 36 2.32 3.90 -1.08
C VAL A 36 1.67 2.63 -0.57
N LEU A 37 0.52 2.25 -1.14
CA LEU A 37 -0.22 1.07 -0.70
C LEU A 37 0.63 -0.20 -0.85
N VAL A 38 1.28 -0.39 -2.01
CA VAL A 38 2.12 -1.57 -2.23
C VAL A 38 3.21 -1.65 -1.16
N ILE A 39 3.94 -0.56 -0.89
CA ILE A 39 4.98 -0.55 0.14
C ILE A 39 4.42 -0.80 1.53
N LEU A 40 3.25 -0.25 1.88
CA LEU A 40 2.62 -0.51 3.17
C LEU A 40 2.24 -1.99 3.34
N ILE A 41 1.79 -2.67 2.28
CA ILE A 41 1.51 -4.12 2.32
C ILE A 41 2.81 -4.92 2.50
N PHE A 42 3.91 -4.52 1.87
CA PHE A 42 5.22 -5.14 2.13
C PHE A 42 5.68 -4.92 3.58
N ILE A 43 5.52 -3.71 4.11
CA ILE A 43 5.83 -3.41 5.51
C ILE A 43 4.98 -4.28 6.45
N LEU A 44 3.70 -4.41 6.18
CA LEU A 44 2.79 -5.24 6.95
C LEU A 44 3.24 -6.72 6.93
N GLY A 45 3.55 -7.25 5.75
CA GLY A 45 3.92 -8.66 5.58
C GLY A 45 5.33 -9.03 6.03
N PHE A 46 6.28 -8.10 6.08
CA PHE A 46 7.69 -8.37 6.44
C PHE A 46 8.14 -7.77 7.78
N ALA A 47 7.51 -6.70 8.26
CA ALA A 47 7.86 -6.06 9.53
C ALA A 47 6.80 -6.33 10.59
N SER A 48 5.85 -5.40 10.79
CA SER A 48 4.79 -5.55 11.78
C SER A 48 3.59 -4.66 11.48
N PHE A 49 2.42 -5.06 11.95
CA PHE A 49 1.18 -4.27 11.88
C PHE A 49 1.36 -2.85 12.44
N ASN A 50 1.94 -2.72 13.63
CA ASN A 50 2.18 -1.42 14.27
C ASN A 50 3.01 -0.48 13.38
N LEU A 51 4.03 -1.02 12.69
CA LEU A 51 4.87 -0.20 11.81
C LEU A 51 4.11 0.21 10.55
N ALA A 52 3.32 -0.70 9.97
CA ALA A 52 2.47 -0.41 8.82
C ALA A 52 1.44 0.70 9.13
N VAL A 53 0.79 0.65 10.30
CA VAL A 53 -0.18 1.68 10.74
C VAL A 53 0.50 3.03 10.97
N TRP A 54 1.69 3.05 11.59
CA TRP A 54 2.45 4.29 11.76
C TRP A 54 2.86 4.90 10.42
N TRP A 55 3.27 4.08 9.45
CA TRP A 55 3.59 4.53 8.12
C TRP A 55 2.36 5.00 7.34
N SER A 56 1.23 4.30 7.45
CA SER A 56 -0.02 4.72 6.79
C SER A 56 -0.51 6.05 7.35
N PHE A 57 -0.36 6.29 8.65
CA PHE A 57 -0.65 7.59 9.26
C PHE A 57 0.28 8.68 8.71
N GLY A 58 1.59 8.44 8.71
CA GLY A 58 2.57 9.43 8.25
C GLY A 58 2.42 9.78 6.77
N VAL A 59 2.33 8.77 5.89
CA VAL A 59 2.17 9.01 4.45
C VAL A 59 0.76 9.55 4.14
N GLY A 60 -0.27 9.03 4.80
CA GLY A 60 -1.65 9.54 4.63
C GLY A 60 -1.76 11.02 4.96
N PHE A 61 -1.10 11.47 6.04
CA PHE A 61 -1.03 12.89 6.37
C PHE A 61 -0.30 13.72 5.31
N ILE A 62 0.76 13.19 4.70
CA ILE A 62 1.44 13.88 3.59
C ILE A 62 0.49 13.99 2.40
N LEU A 63 -0.15 12.90 1.97
CA LEU A 63 -1.07 12.91 0.83
C LEU A 63 -2.22 13.92 1.03
N GLU A 64 -2.72 14.05 2.25
CA GLU A 64 -3.76 15.02 2.61
C GLU A 64 -3.39 16.47 2.26
N ILE A 65 -2.12 16.84 2.36
CA ILE A 65 -1.64 18.20 2.06
C ILE A 65 -1.67 18.48 0.55
N PHE A 66 -1.50 17.45 -0.28
CA PHE A 66 -1.32 17.60 -1.72
C PHE A 66 -2.58 17.29 -2.54
N PHE A 67 -3.52 16.51 -2.01
CA PHE A 67 -4.72 16.12 -2.73
C PHE A 67 -5.97 16.82 -2.17
N PHE A 68 -6.79 17.34 -3.08
CA PHE A 68 -8.04 18.04 -2.76
C PHE A 68 -9.20 17.06 -2.48
N LEU A 69 -9.08 16.27 -1.42
CA LEU A 69 -10.15 15.44 -0.88
C LEU A 69 -10.60 15.95 0.50
N PRO A 70 -11.72 15.46 1.05
CA PRO A 70 -12.18 15.86 2.38
C PRO A 70 -11.13 15.51 3.43
N PHE A 71 -10.90 16.44 4.36
CA PHE A 71 -9.84 16.28 5.36
C PHE A 71 -9.93 14.93 6.08
N GLY A 72 -8.86 14.14 5.95
CA GLY A 72 -8.70 12.83 6.56
C GLY A 72 -9.08 11.66 5.65
N ALA A 73 -9.50 11.89 4.40
CA ALA A 73 -9.91 10.82 3.50
C ALA A 73 -8.75 9.84 3.20
N TYR A 74 -7.55 10.34 2.89
CA TYR A 74 -6.40 9.47 2.64
C TYR A 74 -5.93 8.77 3.91
N LEU A 75 -5.90 9.50 5.03
CA LEU A 75 -5.47 8.96 6.31
C LEU A 75 -6.37 7.81 6.76
N ILE A 76 -7.69 8.02 6.72
CA ILE A 76 -8.69 7.00 7.10
C ILE A 76 -8.65 5.84 6.11
N SER A 77 -8.62 6.11 4.81
CA SER A 77 -8.57 5.06 3.77
C SER A 77 -7.36 4.15 3.95
N LEU A 78 -6.16 4.70 4.11
CA LEU A 78 -4.95 3.88 4.27
C LEU A 78 -4.95 3.10 5.59
N ILE A 79 -5.34 3.70 6.71
CA ILE A 79 -5.37 3.00 8.00
C ILE A 79 -6.38 1.85 7.97
N LEU A 80 -7.61 2.12 7.51
CA LEU A 80 -8.64 1.07 7.42
C LEU A 80 -8.21 -0.04 6.46
N THR A 81 -7.60 0.31 5.33
CA THR A 81 -7.06 -0.66 4.38
C THR A 81 -6.00 -1.55 5.03
N ILE A 82 -5.10 -0.99 5.85
CA ILE A 82 -4.09 -1.78 6.57
C ILE A 82 -4.71 -2.67 7.66
N ILE A 83 -5.75 -2.20 8.34
CA ILE A 83 -6.51 -3.02 9.30
C ILE A 83 -7.16 -4.21 8.59
N ILE A 84 -7.84 -3.97 7.46
CA ILE A 84 -8.46 -5.02 6.64
C ILE A 84 -7.40 -5.98 6.11
N ALA A 85 -6.28 -5.46 5.60
CA ALA A 85 -5.19 -6.28 5.08
C ALA A 85 -4.56 -7.15 6.18
N ASN A 86 -4.37 -6.62 7.39
CA ASN A 86 -3.86 -7.40 8.52
C ASN A 86 -4.82 -8.53 8.88
N PHE A 87 -6.12 -8.23 8.95
CA PHE A 87 -7.15 -9.25 9.19
C PHE A 87 -7.10 -10.36 8.13
N LEU A 88 -6.99 -10.01 6.84
CA LEU A 88 -6.86 -11.01 5.77
C LEU A 88 -5.57 -11.83 5.93
N LEU A 89 -4.45 -11.18 6.28
CA LEU A 89 -3.17 -11.84 6.48
C LEU A 89 -3.22 -12.85 7.63
N ASP A 90 -3.80 -12.48 8.77
CA ASP A 90 -3.84 -13.33 9.96
C ASP A 90 -4.85 -14.48 9.86
N TYR A 91 -5.99 -14.26 9.20
CA TYR A 91 -7.11 -15.23 9.19
C TYR A 91 -7.29 -16.00 7.88
N PHE A 92 -6.89 -15.43 6.73
CA PHE A 92 -7.13 -16.06 5.43
C PHE A 92 -5.84 -16.57 4.77
N PHE A 93 -4.73 -15.86 4.93
CA PHE A 93 -3.47 -16.22 4.27
C PHE A 93 -2.57 -17.08 5.16
N THR A 94 -2.61 -18.40 4.98
CA THR A 94 -1.81 -19.35 5.77
C THR A 94 -0.30 -19.21 5.56
N ASN A 95 0.14 -18.72 4.40
CA ASN A 95 1.55 -18.64 4.02
C ASN A 95 1.90 -17.26 3.45
N ARG A 96 3.13 -16.78 3.70
CA ARG A 96 3.69 -15.56 3.12
C ARG A 96 4.28 -15.80 1.72
N SER A 97 3.48 -16.39 0.83
CA SER A 97 3.85 -16.69 -0.55
C SER A 97 3.60 -15.49 -1.48
N LEU A 98 4.21 -15.48 -2.67
CA LEU A 98 3.93 -14.47 -3.71
C LEU A 98 2.42 -14.37 -3.99
N TYR A 99 1.72 -15.50 -4.11
CA TYR A 99 0.28 -15.53 -4.38
C TYR A 99 -0.52 -14.83 -3.29
N SER A 100 -0.14 -15.02 -2.02
CA SER A 100 -0.76 -14.35 -0.89
C SER A 100 -0.55 -12.84 -0.94
N PHE A 101 0.67 -12.39 -1.30
CA PHE A 101 0.96 -10.96 -1.47
C PHE A 101 0.19 -10.34 -2.63
N LEU A 102 0.13 -11.01 -3.77
CA LEU A 102 -0.64 -10.54 -4.93
C LEU A 102 -2.13 -10.42 -4.57
N ALA A 103 -2.71 -11.45 -3.97
CA ALA A 103 -4.10 -11.41 -3.53
C ALA A 103 -4.35 -10.30 -2.50
N LEU A 104 -3.44 -10.15 -1.54
CA LEU A 104 -3.54 -9.12 -0.50
C LEU A 104 -3.47 -7.70 -1.09
N VAL A 105 -2.58 -7.45 -2.05
CA VAL A 105 -2.48 -6.15 -2.73
C VAL A 105 -3.71 -5.86 -3.58
N ALA A 106 -4.25 -6.85 -4.30
CA ALA A 106 -5.47 -6.66 -5.07
C ALA A 106 -6.66 -6.29 -4.15
N LEU A 107 -6.85 -7.03 -3.05
CA LEU A 107 -7.92 -6.76 -2.09
C LEU A 107 -7.71 -5.43 -1.35
N ALA A 108 -6.47 -5.09 -0.99
CA ALA A 108 -6.14 -3.82 -0.38
C ALA A 108 -6.40 -2.64 -1.33
N THR A 109 -6.08 -2.78 -2.62
CA THR A 109 -6.34 -1.75 -3.63
C THR A 109 -7.85 -1.54 -3.79
N ALA A 110 -8.62 -2.62 -3.89
CA ALA A 110 -10.07 -2.52 -3.92
C ALA A 110 -10.64 -1.87 -2.66
N ALA A 111 -10.15 -2.25 -1.47
CA ALA A 111 -10.59 -1.64 -0.23
C ALA A 111 -10.27 -0.15 -0.17
N SER A 112 -9.04 0.26 -0.52
CA SER A 112 -8.66 1.68 -0.47
C SER A 112 -9.47 2.54 -1.43
N GLU A 113 -9.71 2.05 -2.65
CA GLU A 113 -10.51 2.76 -3.65
C GLU A 113 -11.98 2.85 -3.25
N LEU A 114 -12.56 1.76 -2.73
CA LEU A 114 -13.94 1.78 -2.24
C LEU A 114 -14.09 2.78 -1.10
N ILE A 115 -13.15 2.82 -0.15
CA ILE A 115 -13.21 3.74 0.98
C ILE A 115 -13.05 5.19 0.51
N ILE A 116 -12.07 5.48 -0.35
CA ILE A 116 -11.79 6.86 -0.76
C ILE A 116 -12.93 7.43 -1.62
N ASN A 117 -13.46 6.65 -2.56
CA ASN A 117 -14.58 7.05 -3.41
C ASN A 117 -15.88 7.16 -2.61
N PHE A 118 -16.08 6.29 -1.61
CA PHE A 118 -17.21 6.42 -0.69
C PHE A 118 -17.14 7.71 0.14
N MET A 119 -15.96 8.07 0.64
CA MET A 119 -15.76 9.35 1.33
C MET A 119 -15.98 10.54 0.39
N ALA A 120 -15.43 10.50 -0.83
CA ALA A 120 -15.64 11.55 -1.83
C ALA A 120 -17.12 11.73 -2.16
N TYR A 121 -17.87 10.63 -2.31
CA TYR A 121 -19.32 10.65 -2.55
C TYR A 121 -20.09 11.34 -1.42
N ILE A 122 -19.78 11.02 -0.15
CA ILE A 122 -20.47 11.61 1.01
C ILE A 122 -20.22 13.12 1.12
N PHE A 123 -18.97 13.56 0.90
CA PHE A 123 -18.54 14.91 1.26
C PHE A 123 -18.44 15.90 0.09
N ILE A 124 -18.26 15.43 -1.15
CA ILE A 124 -18.05 16.29 -2.33
C ILE A 124 -19.19 16.07 -3.34
N GLU A 125 -19.48 14.81 -3.65
CA GLU A 125 -20.31 14.46 -4.81
C GLU A 125 -21.73 14.01 -4.44
N ALA A 126 -22.30 14.50 -3.34
CA ALA A 126 -23.60 14.05 -2.83
C ALA A 126 -24.78 14.19 -3.83
N ASN A 127 -24.60 14.93 -4.92
CA ASN A 127 -25.57 15.12 -6.00
C ASN A 127 -25.25 14.34 -7.30
N ARG A 128 -24.15 13.56 -7.36
CA ARG A 128 -23.79 12.69 -8.50
C ARG A 128 -24.30 11.27 -8.28
N TYR A 129 -24.23 10.46 -9.33
CA TYR A 129 -24.56 9.04 -9.24
C TYR A 129 -23.61 8.32 -8.28
N PHE A 130 -24.15 7.29 -7.62
CA PHE A 130 -23.36 6.45 -6.73
C PHE A 130 -22.27 5.72 -7.53
N PHE A 131 -21.00 5.98 -7.20
CA PHE A 131 -19.83 5.58 -7.99
C PHE A 131 -19.75 4.10 -8.41
N PRO A 132 -20.22 3.08 -7.63
CA PRO A 132 -20.17 1.68 -8.07
C PRO A 132 -21.09 1.37 -9.25
N VAL A 133 -22.02 2.26 -9.59
CA VAL A 133 -22.91 2.10 -10.75
C VAL A 133 -22.20 2.53 -12.04
N GLU A 134 -21.13 3.33 -11.95
CA GLU A 134 -20.42 3.85 -13.10
C GLU A 134 -19.42 2.81 -13.65
N PRO A 135 -19.50 2.41 -14.94
CA PRO A 135 -18.55 1.45 -15.51
C PRO A 135 -17.10 1.94 -15.51
N ALA A 136 -16.90 3.25 -15.57
CA ALA A 136 -15.57 3.87 -15.55
C ALA A 136 -14.83 3.60 -14.23
N PHE A 137 -15.55 3.56 -13.10
CA PHE A 137 -14.97 3.22 -11.80
C PHE A 137 -14.35 1.82 -11.81
N TRP A 138 -15.10 0.82 -12.31
CA TRP A 138 -14.62 -0.56 -12.37
C TRP A 138 -13.43 -0.73 -13.30
N LEU A 139 -13.41 -0.01 -14.42
CA LEU A 139 -12.28 -0.04 -15.35
C LEU A 139 -11.02 0.53 -14.69
N SER A 140 -11.10 1.72 -14.07
CA SER A 140 -9.96 2.33 -13.36
C SER A 140 -9.48 1.45 -12.19
N LEU A 141 -10.41 0.86 -11.42
CA LEU A 141 -10.05 -0.08 -10.36
C LEU A 141 -9.29 -1.30 -10.88
N LEU A 142 -9.73 -1.88 -12.01
CA LEU A 142 -9.05 -3.02 -12.63
C LEU A 142 -7.66 -2.65 -13.15
N GLU A 143 -7.52 -1.48 -13.80
CA GLU A 143 -6.24 -0.95 -14.27
C GLU A 143 -5.27 -0.76 -13.10
N GLN A 144 -5.74 -0.14 -12.01
CA GLN A 144 -4.96 0.10 -10.82
C GLN A 144 -4.54 -1.19 -10.11
N ILE A 145 -5.46 -2.16 -9.97
CA ILE A 145 -5.13 -3.50 -9.46
C ILE A 145 -4.04 -4.13 -10.33
N GLY A 146 -4.18 -4.09 -11.66
CA GLY A 146 -3.19 -4.62 -12.60
C GLY A 146 -1.80 -4.01 -12.40
N LEU A 147 -1.72 -2.68 -12.31
CA LEU A 147 -0.47 -1.95 -12.08
C LEU A 147 0.15 -2.26 -10.71
N ASN A 148 -0.66 -2.28 -9.64
CA ASN A 148 -0.20 -2.59 -8.30
C ASN A 148 0.28 -4.05 -8.19
N LEU A 149 -0.38 -4.99 -8.85
CA LEU A 149 0.04 -6.39 -8.93
C LEU A 149 1.37 -6.54 -9.66
N LEU A 150 1.54 -5.85 -10.80
CA LEU A 150 2.78 -5.82 -11.55
C LEU A 150 3.92 -5.28 -10.69
N LEU A 151 3.72 -4.14 -10.02
CA LEU A 151 4.71 -3.56 -9.11
C LEU A 151 5.04 -4.52 -7.95
N THR A 152 4.01 -5.15 -7.36
CA THR A 152 4.16 -6.14 -6.28
C THR A 152 5.01 -7.32 -6.72
N PHE A 153 4.77 -7.82 -7.93
CA PHE A 153 5.59 -8.88 -8.52
C PHE A 153 7.06 -8.47 -8.60
N PHE A 154 7.36 -7.28 -9.14
CA PHE A 154 8.73 -6.78 -9.23
C PHE A 154 9.39 -6.61 -7.86
N ILE A 155 8.72 -5.97 -6.90
CA ILE A 155 9.26 -5.76 -5.55
C ILE A 155 9.47 -7.10 -4.84
N TYR A 156 8.55 -8.06 -4.96
CA TYR A 156 8.68 -9.37 -4.33
C TYR A 156 9.93 -10.11 -4.81
N TYR A 157 10.17 -10.13 -6.13
CA TYR A 157 11.37 -10.76 -6.68
C TYR A 157 12.65 -10.02 -6.28
N LEU A 158 12.61 -8.68 -6.22
CA LEU A 158 13.72 -7.87 -5.76
C LEU A 158 14.07 -8.22 -4.30
N VAL A 159 13.09 -8.20 -3.40
CA VAL A 159 13.25 -8.58 -1.98
C VAL A 159 13.75 -10.01 -1.85
N HIS A 160 13.21 -10.95 -2.63
CA HIS A 160 13.64 -12.35 -2.60
C HIS A 160 15.08 -12.54 -3.11
N PHE A 161 15.46 -11.82 -4.17
CA PHE A 161 16.81 -11.85 -4.73
C PHE A 161 17.85 -11.33 -3.72
N PHE A 162 17.60 -10.17 -3.11
CA PHE A 162 18.51 -9.63 -2.09
C PHE A 162 18.47 -10.44 -0.78
N GLY A 163 17.31 -10.97 -0.39
CA GLY A 163 17.14 -11.79 0.80
C GLY A 163 17.86 -13.14 0.73
N ARG A 164 18.04 -13.71 -0.46
CA ARG A 164 18.81 -14.97 -0.65
C ARG A 164 20.27 -14.83 -0.25
N ASN A 165 20.88 -13.68 -0.48
CA ASN A 165 22.28 -13.41 -0.14
C ASN A 165 22.49 -13.13 1.36
N LEU A 166 21.40 -12.92 2.12
CA LEU A 166 21.43 -12.65 3.55
C LEU A 166 21.20 -13.89 4.42
N ARG A 167 21.06 -15.09 3.83
CA ARG A 167 21.00 -16.33 4.62
C ARG A 167 22.34 -16.51 5.37
N PRO A 168 22.36 -16.43 6.71
CA PRO A 168 23.59 -16.61 7.44
C PRO A 168 24.04 -18.06 7.24
N VAL A 169 25.24 -18.24 6.68
CA VAL A 169 25.97 -19.50 6.59
C VAL A 169 26.48 -19.90 8.00
N PHE A 170 25.57 -19.90 8.99
CA PHE A 170 25.86 -20.23 10.39
C PHE A 170 25.09 -21.46 10.86
N LEU A 171 24.87 -22.41 9.95
CA LEU A 171 24.51 -23.78 10.30
C LEU A 171 25.61 -24.74 9.83
N MET A 172 26.86 -24.50 10.23
CA MET A 172 27.88 -25.55 10.16
C MET A 172 29.05 -25.29 11.12
N LYS A 173 29.05 -26.05 12.20
CA LYS A 173 30.17 -26.61 13.00
C LYS A 173 29.90 -26.42 14.51
N ILE A 174 30.05 -27.40 15.41
CA ILE A 174 30.42 -28.82 15.39
C ILE A 174 29.81 -29.36 16.70
N LYS A 175 29.10 -30.50 16.67
CA LYS A 175 28.97 -31.34 17.87
C LYS A 175 30.33 -31.95 18.14
N LYS A 176 31.00 -31.57 19.23
CA LYS A 176 31.88 -32.44 20.01
C LYS A 176 31.87 -31.96 21.44
#